data_AF-A0AAD6G387-F1
#
_entry.id   AF-A0AAD6G387-F1
#
_cell.length_a   1.000
_cell.length_b   1.000
_cell.length_c   1.000
_cell.angle_alpha   90.00
_cell.angle_beta   90.00
_cell.angle_gamma   90.00
#
_symmetry.space_group_name_H-M   'P 1'
#
loop_
_entity.id
_entity.type
_entity.pdbx_description
1 polymer ?
#
loop_
_entity_poly.entity_id
_entity_poly.type
_entity_poly.pdbx_seq_one_letter_code
_entity_poly.pdbx_strand_id
1 'polypeptide(L)'
;MDSLDRILDGFTDPSTGSLHGAVFIVVDKSGRTLYKRATGRINADGHDAEPLGFDALYWVASMTKLMTAVAIMQLVERGVLSLDDDVRERVPELADIQILQDTKEGSFRPRTGT
;
A
#
# COMPACT_ATOMS: atom_id res chain seq x y z
N MET A 1 20.25 -14.78 6.85
CA MET A 1 18.89 -15.18 6.41
C MET A 1 18.12 -15.78 7.57
N ASP A 2 18.77 -16.60 8.41
CA ASP A 2 18.18 -17.23 9.60
C ASP A 2 17.50 -16.26 10.59
N SER A 3 17.99 -15.02 10.69
CA SER A 3 17.35 -13.97 11.49
C SER A 3 15.99 -13.55 10.91
N LEU A 4 15.88 -13.41 9.58
CA LEU A 4 14.61 -13.09 8.91
C LEU A 4 13.63 -14.25 9.03
N ASP A 5 14.11 -15.49 8.88
CA ASP A 5 13.28 -16.68 9.06
C ASP A 5 12.70 -16.73 10.47
N ARG A 6 13.54 -16.52 11.48
CA ARG A 6 13.12 -16.49 12.89
C ARG A 6 12.11 -15.39 13.18
N ILE A 7 12.28 -14.20 12.60
CA ILE A 7 11.33 -13.10 12.76
C ILE A 7 9.99 -13.49 12.15
N LEU A 8 9.98 -13.94 10.89
CA LEU A 8 8.77 -14.31 10.20
C LEU A 8 8.04 -15.46 10.92
N ASP A 9 8.77 -16.50 11.32
CA ASP A 9 8.19 -17.63 12.08
C ASP A 9 7.65 -17.22 13.44
N GLY A 10 8.34 -16.33 14.14
CA GLY A 10 7.86 -15.81 15.43
C GLY A 10 6.53 -15.07 15.31
N PHE A 11 6.34 -14.30 14.23
CA PHE A 11 5.08 -13.58 14.00
C PHE A 11 3.98 -14.45 13.41
N THR A 12 4.31 -15.54 12.72
CA THR A 12 3.34 -16.48 12.13
C THR A 12 3.19 -17.77 12.91
N ASP A 13 3.73 -17.86 14.11
CA ASP A 13 3.57 -19.01 14.99
C ASP A 13 2.06 -19.19 15.30
N PRO A 14 1.47 -20.38 15.09
CA PRO A 14 0.03 -20.58 15.26
C PRO A 14 -0.49 -20.34 16.69
N SER A 15 0.39 -20.40 17.69
CA SER A 15 0.03 -20.33 19.10
C SER A 15 0.35 -18.97 19.75
N THR A 16 1.39 -18.30 19.27
CA THR A 16 1.95 -17.08 19.88
C THR A 16 2.09 -15.91 18.92
N GLY A 17 2.02 -16.16 17.61
CA GLY A 17 2.16 -15.16 16.57
C GLY A 17 0.93 -14.25 16.47
N SER A 18 1.13 -13.06 15.90
CA SER A 18 0.06 -12.08 15.65
C SER A 18 -0.41 -12.04 14.20
N LEU A 19 0.27 -12.78 13.30
CA LEU A 19 -0.05 -12.88 11.88
C LEU A 19 -0.42 -14.30 11.51
N HIS A 20 -1.42 -14.45 10.64
CA HIS A 20 -1.81 -15.77 10.13
C HIS A 20 -0.80 -16.32 9.13
N GLY A 21 -0.25 -15.43 8.31
CA GLY A 21 0.79 -15.74 7.36
C GLY A 21 1.46 -14.48 6.85
N ALA A 22 2.67 -14.63 6.35
CA ALA A 22 3.47 -13.53 5.85
C ALA A 22 4.33 -13.99 4.67
N VAL A 23 4.51 -13.08 3.71
CA VAL A 23 5.48 -13.24 2.61
C VAL A 23 6.47 -12.10 2.63
N PHE A 24 7.74 -12.44 2.47
CA PHE A 24 8.81 -11.45 2.35
C PHE A 24 9.76 -11.83 1.23
N ILE A 25 10.03 -10.87 0.35
CA ILE A 25 10.87 -11.06 -0.83
C ILE A 25 11.83 -9.87 -0.93
N VAL A 26 13.11 -10.17 -1.10
CA VAL A 26 14.17 -9.19 -1.35
C VAL A 26 14.79 -9.50 -2.69
N VAL A 27 14.82 -8.50 -3.56
CA VAL A 27 15.38 -8.59 -4.92
C VAL A 27 16.37 -7.45 -5.11
N ASP A 28 17.52 -7.73 -5.70
CA ASP A 28 18.49 -6.67 -6.05
C ASP A 28 18.15 -6.00 -7.39
N LYS A 29 18.88 -4.93 -7.73
CA LYS A 29 18.67 -4.18 -8.97
C LYS A 29 18.86 -4.99 -10.27
N SER A 30 19.53 -6.15 -10.19
CA SER A 30 19.70 -7.05 -11.34
C SER A 30 18.52 -8.01 -11.52
N GLY A 31 17.54 -7.97 -10.61
CA GLY A 31 16.41 -8.90 -10.59
C GLY A 31 16.73 -10.21 -9.87
N ARG A 32 17.92 -10.36 -9.28
CA ARG A 32 18.27 -11.56 -8.52
C ARG A 32 17.58 -11.53 -7.15
N THR A 33 16.81 -12.57 -6.87
CA THR A 33 16.22 -12.79 -5.54
C THR A 33 17.33 -13.11 -4.54
N LEU A 34 17.48 -12.23 -3.54
CA LEU A 34 18.42 -12.41 -2.44
C LEU A 34 17.79 -13.21 -1.29
N TYR A 35 16.48 -13.06 -1.11
CA TYR A 35 15.70 -13.73 -0.09
C TYR A 35 14.25 -13.84 -0.52
N LYS A 36 13.60 -14.97 -0.22
CA LYS A 36 12.19 -15.19 -0.53
C LYS A 36 11.63 -16.23 0.42
N ARG A 37 10.60 -15.86 1.18
CA ARG A 37 9.95 -16.76 2.14
C ARG A 37 8.47 -16.47 2.26
N ALA A 38 7.68 -17.53 2.37
CA ALA A 38 6.29 -17.54 2.77
C ALA A 38 6.17 -18.43 4.01
N THR A 39 5.47 -17.98 5.03
CA THR A 39 5.24 -18.74 6.27
C THR A 39 3.85 -18.45 6.81
N GLY A 40 3.35 -19.36 7.65
CA GLY A 40 1.96 -19.37 8.11
C GLY A 40 0.98 -19.93 7.07
N ARG A 41 -0.27 -19.49 7.14
CA ARG A 41 -1.43 -20.10 6.49
C ARG A 41 -2.25 -19.06 5.74
N ILE A 42 -3.01 -19.50 4.73
CA ILE A 42 -3.82 -18.60 3.89
C ILE A 42 -5.09 -18.09 4.59
N ASN A 43 -5.59 -18.81 5.59
CA ASN A 43 -6.83 -18.50 6.31
C ASN A 43 -6.74 -18.83 7.81
N ALA A 44 -7.67 -18.24 8.58
CA ALA A 44 -7.73 -18.31 10.04
C ALA A 44 -8.39 -19.58 10.59
N ASP A 45 -8.95 -20.41 9.71
CA ASP A 45 -9.72 -21.58 10.07
C ASP A 45 -8.80 -22.74 10.51
N GLY A 46 -8.37 -22.68 11.77
CA GLY A 46 -7.81 -23.80 12.52
C GLY A 46 -6.60 -24.51 11.91
N HIS A 47 -6.27 -25.67 12.49
CA HIS A 47 -5.03 -26.42 12.21
C HIS A 47 -4.97 -27.07 10.82
N ASP A 48 -6.01 -26.95 9.99
CA ASP A 48 -6.13 -27.56 8.65
C ASP A 48 -6.03 -26.57 7.48
N ALA A 49 -5.93 -25.26 7.73
CA ALA A 49 -5.79 -24.23 6.68
C ALA A 49 -4.54 -24.42 5.79
N GLU A 50 -4.63 -24.21 4.49
CA GLU A 50 -3.49 -24.48 3.60
C GLU A 50 -2.27 -23.58 3.90
N PRO A 51 -1.03 -24.08 3.74
CA PRO A 51 0.16 -23.26 3.85
C PRO A 51 0.11 -22.06 2.90
N LEU A 52 0.60 -20.91 3.35
CA LEU A 52 0.65 -19.71 2.50
C LEU A 52 1.65 -19.90 1.35
N GLY A 53 1.17 -19.82 0.11
CA GLY A 53 1.98 -19.85 -1.12
C GLY A 53 2.32 -18.46 -1.63
N PHE A 54 3.38 -18.34 -2.46
CA PHE A 54 3.78 -17.06 -3.05
C PHE A 54 2.82 -16.53 -4.13
N ASP A 55 2.02 -17.41 -4.68
CA ASP A 55 1.01 -17.21 -5.71
C ASP A 55 -0.39 -16.99 -5.14
N ALA A 56 -0.52 -16.94 -3.81
CA ALA A 56 -1.76 -16.58 -3.15
C ALA A 56 -2.22 -15.17 -3.54
N LEU A 57 -3.52 -14.92 -3.46
CA LEU A 57 -4.09 -13.61 -3.70
C LEU A 57 -3.94 -12.73 -2.46
N TYR A 58 -3.24 -11.61 -2.61
CA TYR A 58 -3.02 -10.63 -1.54
C TYR A 58 -3.82 -9.37 -1.78
N TRP A 59 -4.51 -8.89 -0.75
CA TRP A 59 -5.06 -7.54 -0.76
C TRP A 59 -3.97 -6.53 -0.36
N VAL A 60 -3.38 -5.87 -1.36
CA VAL A 60 -2.25 -4.95 -1.17
C VAL A 60 -2.64 -3.55 -0.67
N ALA A 61 -3.94 -3.29 -0.50
CA ALA A 61 -4.50 -2.05 0.04
C ALA A 61 -3.82 -0.78 -0.53
N SER A 62 -3.23 0.08 0.33
CA SER A 62 -2.61 1.33 -0.09
C SER A 62 -1.35 1.19 -0.95
N MET A 63 -0.77 -0.01 -1.11
CA MET A 63 0.33 -0.22 -2.08
C MET A 63 -0.12 0.04 -3.52
N THR A 64 -1.43 0.02 -3.79
CA THR A 64 -2.03 0.49 -5.05
C THR A 64 -1.57 1.90 -5.45
N LYS A 65 -1.27 2.79 -4.49
CA LYS A 65 -0.77 4.14 -4.76
C LYS A 65 0.53 4.14 -5.57
N LEU A 66 1.42 3.17 -5.34
CA LEU A 66 2.66 3.05 -6.12
C LEU A 66 2.35 2.74 -7.58
N MET A 67 1.43 1.80 -7.82
CA MET A 67 1.01 1.45 -9.18
C MET A 67 0.34 2.63 -9.88
N THR A 68 -0.55 3.35 -9.18
CA THR A 68 -1.19 4.56 -9.70
C THR A 68 -0.17 5.65 -10.01
N ALA A 69 0.80 5.89 -9.12
CA ALA A 69 1.85 6.89 -9.35
C ALA A 69 2.69 6.57 -10.59
N VAL A 70 3.09 5.31 -10.77
CA VAL A 70 3.80 4.88 -11.98
C VAL A 70 2.96 5.10 -13.24
N ALA A 71 1.66 4.77 -13.20
CA ALA A 71 0.76 5.02 -14.33
C ALA A 71 0.64 6.52 -14.67
N ILE A 72 0.56 7.39 -13.66
CA ILE A 72 0.56 8.85 -13.87
C ILE A 72 1.88 9.32 -14.47
N MET A 73 3.03 8.85 -13.97
CA MET A 73 4.34 9.22 -14.53
C MET A 73 4.51 8.77 -15.99
N GLN A 74 3.94 7.61 -16.36
CA GLN A 74 3.90 7.18 -17.77
C GLN A 74 3.06 8.12 -18.65
N LEU A 75 2.01 8.75 -18.11
CA LEU A 75 1.24 9.78 -18.83
C LEU A 75 2.03 11.09 -18.96
N VAL A 76 2.80 11.46 -17.93
CA VAL A 76 3.72 12.61 -17.96
C VAL A 76 4.79 12.42 -19.04
N GLU A 77 5.45 11.27 -19.08
CA GLU A 77 6.46 10.95 -20.10
C GLU A 77 5.91 11.01 -21.53
N ARG A 78 4.62 10.70 -21.71
CA ARG A 78 3.92 10.78 -23.01
C ARG A 78 3.43 12.19 -23.36
N GLY A 79 3.59 13.16 -22.46
CA GLY A 79 3.09 14.53 -22.64
C GLY A 79 1.57 14.64 -22.59
N VAL A 80 0.86 13.67 -21.99
CA VAL A 80 -0.61 13.68 -21.87
C VAL A 80 -1.07 14.62 -20.74
N LEU A 81 -0.23 14.78 -19.73
CA LEU A 81 -0.40 15.74 -18.62
C LEU A 81 0.97 16.16 -18.09
N SER A 82 1.04 17.30 -17.41
CA SER A 82 2.20 17.72 -16.60
C SER A 82 1.93 17.49 -15.11
N LEU A 83 3.00 17.38 -14.31
CA LEU A 83 2.89 17.40 -12.85
C LEU A 83 2.41 18.76 -12.32
N ASP A 84 2.64 19.83 -13.08
CA ASP A 84 2.26 21.20 -12.75
C ASP A 84 0.93 21.61 -13.41
N ASP A 85 0.26 20.71 -14.12
CA ASP A 85 -1.06 20.99 -14.70
C ASP A 85 -2.05 21.34 -13.58
N ASP A 86 -2.93 22.30 -13.85
CA ASP A 86 -4.09 22.52 -12.97
C ASP A 86 -5.02 21.31 -13.05
N VAL A 87 -4.99 20.48 -12.01
CA VAL A 87 -5.80 19.25 -11.94
C VAL A 87 -7.30 19.52 -12.05
N ARG A 88 -7.76 20.74 -11.70
CA ARG A 88 -9.18 21.12 -11.74
C ARG A 88 -9.75 21.13 -13.15
N GLU A 89 -8.91 21.27 -14.18
CA GLU A 89 -9.33 21.15 -15.58
C GLU A 89 -9.78 19.72 -15.94
N ARG A 90 -9.27 18.72 -15.22
CA ARG A 90 -9.56 17.30 -15.44
C ARG A 90 -10.45 16.68 -14.37
N VAL A 91 -10.41 17.21 -13.15
CA VAL A 91 -11.20 16.77 -12.00
C VAL A 91 -11.93 18.00 -11.43
N PRO A 92 -13.01 18.46 -12.07
CA PRO A 92 -13.68 19.72 -11.73
C PRO A 92 -14.23 19.72 -10.30
N GLU A 93 -14.52 18.56 -9.72
CA GLU A 93 -14.97 18.42 -8.33
C GLU A 93 -13.94 18.92 -7.31
N LEU A 94 -12.64 18.95 -7.68
CA LEU A 94 -11.60 19.52 -6.83
C LEU A 94 -11.63 21.06 -6.80
N ALA A 95 -12.26 21.72 -7.78
CA ALA A 95 -12.38 23.18 -7.82
C ALA A 95 -13.30 23.70 -6.71
N ASP A 96 -14.27 22.90 -6.30
CA ASP A 96 -15.28 23.27 -5.30
C ASP A 96 -14.86 22.91 -3.87
N ILE A 97 -13.69 22.29 -3.67
CA ILE A 97 -13.21 21.92 -2.34
C ILE A 97 -12.95 23.17 -1.50
N GLN A 98 -13.61 23.22 -0.35
CA GLN A 98 -13.46 24.30 0.61
C GLN A 98 -12.36 23.99 1.61
N ILE A 99 -11.65 25.03 2.05
CA ILE A 99 -10.65 24.96 3.10
C ILE A 99 -11.36 25.14 4.44
N LEU A 100 -11.27 24.13 5.30
CA LEU A 100 -11.79 24.22 6.66
C LEU A 100 -10.95 25.21 7.48
N GLN A 101 -11.59 26.25 8.03
CA GLN A 101 -10.93 27.24 8.86
C GLN A 101 -11.40 27.13 10.30
N ASP A 102 -10.45 27.18 11.22
CA ASP A 102 -10.72 27.40 12.64
C ASP A 102 -11.04 28.88 12.88
N THR A 103 -12.09 29.15 13.63
CA THR A 103 -12.46 30.49 14.06
C THR A 103 -11.88 30.75 15.44
N LYS A 104 -11.53 32.00 15.74
CA LYS A 104 -11.02 32.40 17.07
C LYS A 104 -11.98 32.08 18.23
N GLU A 105 -13.23 31.73 17.90
CA GLU A 105 -14.30 31.36 18.82
C GLU A 105 -14.38 29.84 19.06
N GLY A 106 -13.45 29.04 18.53
CA GLY A 106 -13.42 27.58 18.68
C GLY A 106 -14.45 26.84 17.82
N SER A 107 -14.94 27.48 16.75
CA SER A 107 -15.84 26.87 15.75
C SER A 107 -15.15 26.70 14.40
N PHE A 108 -15.62 25.80 13.54
CA PHE A 108 -15.09 25.64 12.19
C PHE A 108 -16.03 26.23 11.14
N ARG A 109 -15.48 26.90 10.12
CA ARG A 109 -16.23 27.39 8.96
C ARG A 109 -15.51 27.07 7.65
N PRO A 110 -16.23 26.69 6.58
CA PRO A 110 -15.61 26.51 5.27
C PRO A 110 -15.25 27.87 4.66
N ARG A 111 -14.09 27.96 4.00
CA ARG A 111 -13.70 29.07 3.14
C ARG A 111 -13.38 28.54 1.75
N THR A 112 -13.95 29.15 0.72
CA THR A 112 -13.56 28.86 -0.68
C THR A 112 -12.08 29.20 -0.86
N GLY A 113 -11.28 28.23 -1.28
CA GLY A 113 -9.88 28.43 -1.60
C GLY A 113 -9.75 29.12 -2.96
N THR A 114 -9.48 30.42 -2.96
CA THR A 114 -8.89 31.13 -4.11
C THR A 114 -7.38 31.03 -4.03
#